data_AF-A0A972QCT2-F1
#
_entry.id   AF-A0A972QCT2-F1
#
_cell.length_a   1.000
_cell.length_b   1.000
_cell.length_c   1.000
_cell.angle_alpha   90.00
_cell.angle_beta   90.00
_cell.angle_gamma   90.00
#
_symmetry.space_group_name_H-M   'P 1'
#
loop_
_entity.id
_entity.type
_entity.pdbx_description
1 polymer ?
#
loop_
_entity_poly.entity_id
_entity_poly.type
_entity_poly.pdbx_seq_one_letter_code
_entity_poly.pdbx_strand_id
1 'polypeptide(L)'
;MKKLQAQLKTISKSLAALSKQVDKISTQTSKLQAPKATAAKKVKTTAAKAKKTSVKKKAVKKKTAKQMTALEAVLGVIKRSRKGATIAGLKEKTGLVSRQLSNALYKLAKKGQIIAKERGLYIKK
;
A
#
# COMPACT_ATOMS: atom_id res chain seq x y z
N MET A 1 -2.47 -35.31 35.28
CA MET A 1 -1.09 -35.21 34.76
C MET A 1 -0.99 -35.28 33.23
N LYS A 2 -1.40 -36.38 32.57
CA LYS A 2 -1.18 -36.59 31.12
C LYS A 2 -1.81 -35.52 30.19
N LYS A 3 -3.01 -35.01 30.53
CA LYS A 3 -3.67 -33.92 29.77
C LYS A 3 -2.87 -32.62 29.78
N LEU A 4 -2.31 -32.25 30.94
CA LEU A 4 -1.52 -31.03 31.11
C LEU A 4 -0.21 -31.10 30.32
N GLN A 5 0.44 -32.27 30.29
CA GLN A 5 1.62 -32.51 29.45
C GLN A 5 1.30 -32.42 27.95
N ALA A 6 0.13 -32.91 27.51
CA ALA A 6 -0.31 -32.77 26.13
C ALA A 6 -0.55 -31.30 25.75
N GLN A 7 -1.21 -30.53 26.63
CA GLN A 7 -1.44 -29.10 26.44
C GLN A 7 -0.13 -28.32 26.36
N LEU A 8 0.83 -28.58 27.25
CA LEU A 8 2.16 -27.96 27.22
C LEU A 8 2.92 -28.27 25.91
N LYS A 9 2.85 -29.52 25.43
CA LYS A 9 3.44 -29.90 24.14
C LYS A 9 2.79 -29.21 22.95
N THR A 10 1.49 -28.92 23.00
CA THR A 10 0.80 -28.17 21.95
C THR A 10 1.21 -26.70 21.99
N ILE A 11 1.26 -26.10 23.18
CA ILE A 11 1.67 -24.70 23.36
C ILE A 11 3.11 -24.50 22.86
N SER A 12 4.05 -25.40 23.18
CA SER A 12 5.43 -25.28 22.71
C SER A 12 5.55 -25.36 21.19
N LYS A 13 4.75 -26.21 20.53
CA LYS A 13 4.70 -26.32 19.07
C LYS A 13 4.12 -25.06 18.43
N SER A 14 3.05 -24.51 18.99
CA SER A 14 2.46 -23.25 18.54
C SER A 14 3.43 -22.07 18.70
N LEU A 15 4.14 -22.01 19.83
CA LEU A 15 5.17 -20.99 20.07
C LEU A 15 6.30 -21.07 19.04
N ALA A 16 6.79 -22.28 18.74
CA ALA A 16 7.82 -22.49 17.72
C ALA A 16 7.34 -22.19 16.29
N ALA A 17 6.05 -22.40 16.00
CA ALA A 17 5.46 -22.02 14.72
C ALA A 17 5.38 -20.48 14.58
N LEU A 18 4.95 -19.81 15.65
CA LEU A 18 4.88 -18.35 15.71
C LEU A 18 6.27 -17.71 15.58
N SER A 19 7.30 -18.23 16.26
CA SER A 19 8.66 -17.69 16.14
C SER A 19 9.17 -17.75 14.69
N LYS A 20 8.99 -18.88 14.01
CA LYS A 20 9.35 -19.03 12.59
C LYS A 20 8.60 -18.06 11.67
N GLN A 21 7.35 -17.73 11.99
CA GLN A 21 6.60 -16.73 11.24
C GLN A 21 7.15 -15.32 11.49
N VAL A 22 7.50 -14.98 12.73
CA VAL A 22 8.13 -13.69 13.08
C VAL A 22 9.48 -13.53 12.38
N ASP A 23 10.33 -14.56 12.35
CA ASP A 23 11.61 -14.51 11.63
C ASP A 23 11.43 -14.30 10.12
N LYS A 24 10.44 -14.97 9.51
CA LYS A 24 10.11 -14.76 8.08
C LYS A 24 9.63 -13.33 7.81
N ILE A 25 8.83 -12.77 8.70
CA ILE A 25 8.37 -11.37 8.56
C ILE A 25 9.57 -10.42 8.74
N SER A 26 10.42 -10.65 9.75
CA SER A 26 11.61 -9.84 10.02
C SER A 26 12.57 -9.79 8.83
N THR A 27 12.86 -10.94 8.23
CA THR A 27 13.71 -11.04 7.02
C THR A 27 13.09 -10.37 5.80
N GLN A 28 11.77 -10.46 5.62
CA GLN A 28 11.07 -9.73 4.55
C GLN A 28 11.05 -8.22 4.80
N THR A 29 10.92 -7.77 6.05
CA THR A 29 10.98 -6.35 6.38
C THR A 29 12.38 -5.75 6.20
N SER A 30 13.45 -6.50 6.48
CA SER A 30 14.82 -6.07 6.19
C SER A 30 15.09 -5.93 4.69
N LYS A 31 14.56 -6.84 3.85
CA LYS A 31 14.66 -6.70 2.38
C LYS A 31 13.89 -5.51 1.83
N LEU A 32 12.84 -5.05 2.51
CA LEU A 32 12.05 -3.88 2.12
C LEU A 32 12.59 -2.55 2.70
N GLN A 33 13.61 -2.61 3.55
CA GLN A 33 14.25 -1.43 4.17
C GLN A 33 15.61 -1.08 3.58
N ALA A 34 16.10 -1.79 2.56
CA ALA A 34 17.26 -1.32 1.80
C ALA A 34 16.89 0.00 1.08
N PRO A 35 17.42 1.16 1.52
CA PRO A 35 17.22 2.40 0.81
C PRO A 35 18.05 2.34 -0.47
N LYS A 36 17.41 2.57 -1.63
CA LYS A 36 18.13 3.04 -2.81
C LYS A 36 18.68 4.45 -2.50
N ALA A 37 19.87 4.47 -1.91
CA ALA A 37 20.84 5.55 -1.93
C ALA A 37 22.08 4.92 -2.56
N THR A 38 22.83 5.46 -3.51
CA THR A 38 22.99 6.80 -4.09
C THR A 38 24.06 6.59 -5.17
N ALA A 39 23.88 7.13 -6.37
CA ALA A 39 25.02 7.45 -7.25
C ALA A 39 24.57 8.46 -8.31
N ALA A 40 24.31 9.69 -7.85
CA ALA A 40 24.48 10.85 -8.70
C ALA A 40 25.99 11.00 -8.97
N LYS A 41 26.40 10.96 -10.25
CA LYS A 41 27.73 11.44 -10.66
C LYS A 41 27.59 12.36 -11.87
N LYS A 42 27.65 13.65 -11.55
CA LYS A 42 28.23 14.79 -12.29
C LYS A 42 28.03 14.88 -13.82
N VAL A 43 27.22 15.87 -14.19
CA VAL A 43 27.56 17.03 -15.04
C VAL A 43 28.65 16.82 -16.11
N LYS A 44 28.24 16.93 -17.38
CA LYS A 44 29.01 17.63 -18.43
C LYS A 44 28.06 18.28 -19.44
N THR A 45 28.03 19.62 -19.39
CA THR A 45 28.06 20.59 -20.52
C THR A 45 27.49 20.15 -21.88
N THR A 46 26.49 20.85 -22.41
CA THR A 46 26.65 21.96 -23.38
C THR A 46 25.29 22.38 -23.94
N ALA A 47 25.11 23.68 -24.13
CA ALA A 47 23.96 24.33 -24.74
C ALA A 47 23.69 23.88 -26.18
N ALA A 48 22.42 23.81 -26.58
CA ALA A 48 21.95 24.30 -27.88
C ALA A 48 20.41 24.28 -27.97
N LYS A 49 19.90 25.47 -28.31
CA LYS A 49 18.54 25.86 -28.69
C LYS A 49 18.15 25.23 -30.03
N ALA A 50 16.98 24.57 -30.15
CA ALA A 50 16.25 24.52 -31.43
C ALA A 50 14.77 24.08 -31.30
N LYS A 51 13.97 24.65 -32.21
CA LYS A 51 12.51 24.71 -32.30
C LYS A 51 11.80 23.40 -32.68
N LYS A 52 10.52 23.33 -32.29
CA LYS A 52 9.32 22.83 -33.01
C LYS A 52 9.50 21.68 -34.01
N THR A 53 8.72 20.60 -33.83
CA THR A 53 7.59 20.27 -34.74
C THR A 53 6.67 19.22 -34.14
N SER A 54 5.39 19.49 -34.28
CA SER A 54 4.23 18.64 -34.03
C SER A 54 4.26 17.34 -34.85
N VAL A 55 3.93 16.21 -34.23
CA VAL A 55 3.16 15.16 -34.92
C VAL A 55 1.99 14.73 -34.04
N LYS A 56 0.83 15.14 -34.54
CA LYS A 56 -0.52 14.88 -34.09
C LYS A 56 -0.84 13.39 -34.29
N LYS A 57 -0.98 12.60 -33.22
CA LYS A 57 -1.69 11.32 -33.30
C LYS A 57 -2.95 11.39 -32.43
N LYS A 58 -4.07 11.54 -33.12
CA LYS A 58 -5.43 11.55 -32.61
C LYS A 58 -5.76 10.12 -32.18
N ALA A 59 -5.94 9.85 -30.88
CA ALA A 59 -6.64 8.65 -30.41
C ALA A 59 -7.16 8.82 -28.97
N VAL A 60 -8.49 8.84 -28.89
CA VAL A 60 -9.35 8.57 -27.72
C VAL A 60 -9.41 9.67 -26.66
N LYS A 61 -10.54 10.40 -26.70
CA LYS A 61 -11.12 11.16 -25.57
C LYS A 61 -11.27 10.24 -24.35
N LYS A 62 -10.23 10.05 -23.54
CA LYS A 62 -10.39 9.53 -22.19
C LYS A 62 -10.80 10.72 -21.33
N LYS A 63 -12.10 10.75 -20.99
CA LYS A 63 -12.74 11.70 -20.07
C LYS A 63 -11.71 12.19 -19.06
N THR A 64 -11.44 13.49 -19.09
CA THR A 64 -10.62 14.25 -18.13
C THR A 64 -10.14 13.37 -17.00
N ALA A 65 -8.90 12.90 -17.05
CA ALA A 65 -8.23 12.26 -15.94
C ALA A 65 -8.11 13.32 -14.84
N LYS A 66 -9.23 13.56 -14.16
CA LYS A 66 -9.33 14.32 -12.92
C LYS A 66 -8.30 13.62 -12.06
N GLN A 67 -7.15 14.27 -11.86
CA GLN A 67 -6.04 13.68 -11.12
C GLN A 67 -6.64 13.16 -9.82
N MET A 68 -6.85 11.85 -9.74
CA MET A 68 -7.57 11.27 -8.62
C MET A 68 -6.63 11.49 -7.45
N THR A 69 -7.03 12.37 -6.54
CA THR A 69 -6.26 12.62 -5.33
C THR A 69 -6.12 11.29 -4.59
N ALA A 70 -5.07 11.14 -3.78
CA ALA A 70 -4.87 9.93 -2.98
C ALA A 70 -6.14 9.54 -2.19
N LEU A 71 -6.94 10.53 -1.77
CA LEU A 71 -8.25 10.32 -1.13
C LEU A 71 -9.26 9.65 -2.05
N GLU A 72 -9.46 10.20 -3.25
CA GLU A 72 -10.40 9.65 -4.24
C GLU A 72 -9.98 8.26 -4.72
N ALA A 73 -8.67 8.02 -4.84
CA ALA A 73 -8.13 6.70 -5.18
C ALA A 73 -8.49 5.65 -4.11
N VAL A 74 -8.19 5.93 -2.84
CA VAL A 74 -8.50 5.04 -1.71
C VAL A 74 -10.00 4.81 -1.61
N LEU A 75 -10.80 5.87 -1.65
CA LEU A 75 -12.25 5.80 -1.60
C LEU A 75 -12.81 4.99 -2.77
N GLY A 76 -12.29 5.17 -3.98
CA GLY A 76 -12.68 4.40 -5.16
C GLY A 76 -12.42 2.90 -5.00
N VAL A 77 -11.29 2.51 -4.41
CA VAL A 77 -10.99 1.10 -4.12
C VAL A 77 -11.94 0.52 -3.08
N ILE A 78 -12.22 1.27 -1.99
CA ILE A 78 -13.15 0.83 -0.94
C ILE A 78 -14.56 0.66 -1.50
N LYS A 79 -15.04 1.62 -2.31
CA LYS A 79 -16.36 1.58 -2.95
C LYS A 79 -16.54 0.39 -3.90
N ARG A 80 -15.49 -0.04 -4.58
CA ARG A 80 -15.53 -1.18 -5.51
C ARG A 80 -15.51 -2.53 -4.79
N SER A 81 -15.18 -2.58 -3.50
CA SER A 81 -15.11 -3.83 -2.76
C SER A 81 -16.40 -4.10 -1.99
N ARG A 82 -17.11 -5.17 -2.37
CA ARG A 82 -18.33 -5.65 -1.69
C ARG A 82 -18.09 -5.98 -0.21
N LYS A 83 -16.91 -6.52 0.12
CA LYS A 83 -16.56 -6.99 1.47
C LYS A 83 -15.74 -5.96 2.28
N GLY A 84 -15.47 -4.79 1.69
CA GLY A 84 -14.50 -3.83 2.22
C GLY A 84 -13.07 -4.10 1.76
N ALA A 85 -12.16 -3.22 2.12
CA ALA A 85 -10.76 -3.28 1.71
C ALA A 85 -9.83 -3.31 2.93
N THR A 86 -8.83 -4.19 2.86
CA THR A 86 -7.77 -4.28 3.87
C THR A 86 -6.65 -3.31 3.58
N ILE A 87 -5.86 -2.97 4.60
CA ILE A 87 -4.68 -2.08 4.46
C ILE A 87 -3.72 -2.60 3.37
N ALA A 88 -3.45 -3.91 3.34
CA ALA A 88 -2.60 -4.54 2.33
C ALA A 88 -3.19 -4.36 0.92
N GLY A 89 -4.46 -4.70 0.73
CA GLY A 89 -5.12 -4.57 -0.58
C GLY A 89 -5.26 -3.11 -1.05
N LEU A 90 -5.41 -2.16 -0.11
CA LEU A 90 -5.39 -0.74 -0.45
C LEU A 90 -4.01 -0.28 -0.88
N LYS A 91 -2.95 -0.72 -0.19
CA LYS A 91 -1.56 -0.40 -0.53
C LYS A 91 -1.20 -0.91 -1.94
N GLU A 92 -1.56 -2.14 -2.25
CA GLU A 92 -1.33 -2.75 -3.57
C GLU A 92 -2.07 -2.02 -4.70
N LYS A 93 -3.35 -1.68 -4.49
CA LYS A 93 -4.19 -1.06 -5.53
C LYS A 93 -3.94 0.43 -5.73
N THR A 94 -3.53 1.14 -4.68
CA THR A 94 -3.32 2.59 -4.74
C THR A 94 -1.85 2.97 -4.90
N GLY A 95 -0.91 2.05 -4.59
CA GLY A 95 0.52 2.33 -4.60
C GLY A 95 0.97 3.34 -3.54
N LEU A 96 0.11 3.68 -2.58
CA LEU A 96 0.40 4.69 -1.56
C LEU A 96 1.32 4.14 -0.47
N VAL A 97 2.18 5.02 0.05
CA VAL A 97 3.02 4.73 1.21
C VAL A 97 2.15 4.62 2.46
N SER A 98 2.55 3.80 3.45
CA SER A 98 1.74 3.52 4.65
C SER A 98 1.21 4.79 5.34
N ARG A 99 2.06 5.81 5.51
CA ARG A 99 1.65 7.09 6.12
C ARG A 99 0.60 7.84 5.30
N GLN A 100 0.75 7.87 3.98
CA GLN A 100 -0.22 8.51 3.09
C GLN A 100 -1.56 7.78 3.11
N LEU A 101 -1.53 6.45 3.12
CA LEU A 101 -2.71 5.61 3.24
C LEU A 101 -3.43 5.84 4.57
N SER A 102 -2.72 5.82 5.70
CA SER A 102 -3.29 6.07 7.02
C SER A 102 -3.93 7.46 7.11
N ASN A 103 -3.25 8.49 6.60
CA ASN A 103 -3.80 9.85 6.57
C ASN A 103 -5.04 9.94 5.68
N ALA A 104 -5.05 9.24 4.55
CA ALA A 104 -6.19 9.19 3.66
C ALA A 104 -7.40 8.51 4.33
N LEU A 105 -7.19 7.33 4.91
CA LEU A 105 -8.21 6.60 5.66
C LEU A 105 -8.77 7.41 6.82
N TYR A 106 -7.90 8.07 7.59
CA TYR A 106 -8.32 8.96 8.68
C TYR A 106 -9.21 10.11 8.18
N LYS A 107 -8.80 10.80 7.10
CA LYS A 107 -9.60 11.88 6.49
C LYS A 107 -10.93 11.38 5.95
N LEU A 108 -10.96 10.21 5.30
CA LEU A 108 -12.18 9.61 4.76
C LEU A 108 -13.15 9.16 5.87
N ALA A 109 -12.62 8.59 6.95
CA ALA A 109 -13.41 8.20 8.12
C ALA A 109 -13.98 9.43 8.85
N LYS A 110 -13.16 10.48 9.04
CA LYS A 110 -13.61 11.75 9.63
C LYS A 110 -14.69 12.45 8.80
N LYS A 111 -14.64 12.32 7.48
CA LYS A 111 -15.69 12.78 6.55
C LYS A 111 -16.93 11.87 6.52
N GLY A 112 -16.93 10.76 7.24
CA GLY A 112 -18.04 9.80 7.28
C GLY A 112 -18.24 9.01 5.97
N GLN A 113 -17.24 8.97 5.08
CA GLN A 113 -17.36 8.27 3.80
C GLN A 113 -17.06 6.76 3.91
N ILE A 114 -16.30 6.38 4.93
CA ILE A 114 -15.93 4.99 5.22
C ILE A 114 -16.05 4.73 6.72
N ILE A 115 -16.24 3.46 7.09
CA ILE A 115 -16.22 2.97 8.47
C ILE A 115 -15.22 1.82 8.56
N ALA A 116 -14.51 1.71 9.67
CA ALA A 116 -13.74 0.52 9.99
C ALA A 116 -14.71 -0.55 10.52
N LYS A 117 -14.92 -1.62 9.75
CA LYS A 117 -15.75 -2.76 10.20
C LYS A 117 -15.01 -3.53 11.29
N GLU A 118 -13.72 -3.74 11.09
CA GLU A 118 -12.79 -4.40 12.01
C GLU A 118 -11.42 -3.72 11.91
N ARG A 119 -10.49 -4.06 12.80
CA ARG A 119 -9.14 -3.49 12.78
C ARG A 119 -8.46 -3.79 11.45
N GLY A 120 -8.25 -2.75 10.64
CA GLY A 120 -7.62 -2.84 9.33
C GLY A 120 -8.55 -3.25 8.17
N LEU A 121 -9.86 -3.35 8.40
CA LEU A 121 -10.87 -3.60 7.37
C LEU A 121 -11.83 -2.41 7.25
N TYR A 122 -11.85 -1.78 6.08
CA TYR A 122 -12.65 -0.58 5.83
C TYR A 122 -13.76 -0.84 4.82
N ILE A 123 -14.98 -0.44 5.17
CA ILE A 123 -16.16 -0.51 4.30
C ILE A 123 -16.65 0.91 3.99
N LYS A 124 -17.36 1.06 2.87
CA LYS A 124 -18.08 2.30 2.59
C LYS A 124 -19.22 2.44 3.61
N LYS A 125 -19.39 3.65 4.16
CA LYS A 125 -20.58 3.99 4.95
C LYS A 125 -21.82 4.05 4.04
#